data_AF-A0A3D4HK43-F1
#
_entry.id   AF-A0A3D4HK43-F1
#
_cell.length_a   1.000
_cell.length_b   1.000
_cell.length_c   1.000
_cell.angle_alpha   90.00
_cell.angle_beta   90.00
_cell.angle_gamma   90.00
#
_symmetry.space_group_name_H-M   'P 1'
#
loop_
_entity.id
_entity.type
_entity.pdbx_description
1 polymer ?
#
loop_
_entity_poly.entity_id
_entity_poly.type
_entity_poly.pdbx_seq_one_letter_code
_entity_poly.pdbx_strand_id
1 'polypeptide(L)' 'EFIKSLYVEVNPEDAAAMGLAEGDDVKVTSRRGSVVGEARITDRVPPKMVFVPFHFGEQPANALTASVWDITTE' A
#
# COMPACT_ATOMS: atom_id res chain seq x y z
N GLU A 1 -1.31 -2.49 19.06
CA GLU A 1 -2.63 -1.93 18.69
C GLU A 1 -3.23 -2.82 17.60
N PHE A 2 -4.53 -3.16 17.67
CA PHE A 2 -5.18 -3.99 16.65
C PHE A 2 -5.54 -3.11 15.46
N ILE A 3 -4.95 -3.39 14.30
CA ILE A 3 -5.23 -2.64 13.08
C ILE A 3 -6.51 -3.19 12.47
N LYS A 4 -7.53 -2.33 12.30
CA LYS A 4 -8.89 -2.73 11.90
C LYS A 4 -9.13 -2.68 10.39
N SER A 5 -8.35 -1.87 9.67
CA SER A 5 -8.50 -1.58 8.25
C SER A 5 -7.16 -1.59 7.54
N LEU A 6 -7.18 -1.72 6.21
CA LEU A 6 -5.97 -1.59 5.40
C LEU A 6 -5.37 -0.19 5.59
N TYR A 7 -4.04 -0.14 5.70
CA TYR A 7 -3.28 1.10 5.66
C TYR A 7 -2.24 1.05 4.56
N VAL A 8 -1.77 2.21 4.13
CA VAL A 8 -0.72 2.38 3.14
C VAL A 8 0.34 3.28 3.75
N GLU A 9 1.55 2.76 3.92
CA GLU A 9 2.66 3.58 4.38
C GLU A 9 3.20 4.40 3.20
N VAL A 10 3.32 5.72 3.41
CA VAL A 10 3.74 6.71 2.42
C VAL A 10 4.87 7.56 3.00
N ASN A 11 5.88 7.84 2.18
CA ASN A 11 6.98 8.72 2.59
C ASN A 11 6.50 10.17 2.78
N PRO A 12 7.01 10.94 3.77
CA PRO A 12 6.60 12.32 4.00
C PRO A 12 6.77 13.26 2.80
N GLU A 13 7.81 13.07 1.98
CA GLU A 13 8.04 13.89 0.78
C GLU A 13 6.96 13.67 -0.28
N ASP A 14 6.55 12.41 -0.46
CA ASP A 14 5.49 12.06 -1.41
C ASP A 14 4.11 12.47 -0.90
N ALA A 15 3.85 12.28 0.40
CA ALA A 15 2.62 12.76 1.02
C ALA A 15 2.50 14.29 0.88
N ALA A 16 3.56 15.05 1.15
CA ALA A 16 3.57 16.50 0.95
C ALA A 16 3.37 16.89 -0.52
N ALA A 17 4.02 16.21 -1.46
CA ALA A 17 3.87 16.47 -2.89
C ALA A 17 2.45 16.15 -3.42
N MET A 18 1.78 15.17 -2.81
CA MET A 18 0.42 14.75 -3.16
C MET A 18 -0.68 15.47 -2.36
N GLY A 19 -0.30 16.25 -1.34
CA GLY A 19 -1.26 16.92 -0.44
C GLY A 19 -2.00 15.95 0.49
N LEU A 20 -1.39 14.81 0.83
CA LEU A 20 -1.96 13.80 1.72
C LEU A 20 -1.67 14.15 3.19
N ALA A 21 -2.68 13.96 4.03
CA ALA A 21 -2.57 13.99 5.48
C ALA A 21 -2.59 12.56 6.07
N GLU A 22 -2.10 12.44 7.31
CA GLU A 22 -2.24 11.21 8.09
C GLU A 22 -3.72 10.86 8.24
N GLY A 23 -4.09 9.62 7.96
CA GLY A 23 -5.48 9.17 8.04
C GLY A 23 -6.30 9.33 6.76
N ASP A 24 -5.76 9.97 5.71
CA ASP A 24 -6.49 10.13 4.45
C ASP A 24 -6.70 8.79 3.74
N ASP A 25 -7.86 8.62 3.10
CA ASP A 25 -8.09 7.47 2.22
C ASP A 25 -7.24 7.59 0.95
N VAL A 26 -6.33 6.64 0.74
CA VAL A 26 -5.49 6.54 -0.45
C VAL A 26 -5.82 5.33 -1.28
N LYS A 27 -6.02 5.56 -2.58
CA LYS A 27 -6.23 4.50 -3.56
C LYS A 27 -4.91 4.13 -4.24
N VAL A 28 -4.48 2.89 -4.05
CA VAL A 28 -3.31 2.33 -4.75
C VAL A 28 -3.81 1.51 -5.94
N THR A 29 -3.35 1.86 -7.13
CA THR A 29 -3.75 1.21 -8.39
C THR A 29 -2.57 0.61 -9.11
N SER A 30 -2.74 -0.62 -9.59
CA SER A 30 -1.87 -1.26 -10.58
C SER A 30 -2.67 -1.62 -11.82
N ARG A 31 -2.01 -2.11 -12.88
CA ARG A 31 -2.69 -2.66 -14.07
C ARG A 31 -3.73 -3.73 -13.74
N ARG A 32 -3.59 -4.44 -12.62
CA ARG A 32 -4.39 -5.62 -12.28
C ARG A 32 -5.56 -5.33 -11.32
N GLY A 33 -5.56 -4.17 -10.67
CA GLY A 33 -6.59 -3.86 -9.68
C GLY A 33 -6.30 -2.60 -8.87
N SER A 34 -7.13 -2.36 -7.87
CA SER A 34 -6.95 -1.26 -6.93
C SER A 34 -7.38 -1.68 -5.52
N VAL A 35 -6.74 -1.09 -4.52
CA VAL A 35 -7.16 -1.15 -3.11
C VAL A 35 -7.22 0.26 -2.56
N VAL A 36 -8.01 0.47 -1.51
CA VAL A 36 -8.13 1.74 -0.79
C VAL A 36 -7.70 1.47 0.64
N GLY A 37 -6.85 2.29 1.23
CA GLY A 37 -6.47 2.16 2.63
C GLY A 37 -6.12 3.51 3.24
N GLU A 38 -6.03 3.54 4.56
CA GLU A 38 -5.68 4.75 5.31
C GLU A 38 -4.19 5.09 5.14
N ALA A 39 -3.87 6.35 4.82
CA ALA A 39 -2.50 6.82 4.68
C ALA A 39 -1.81 6.87 6.04
N ARG A 40 -0.66 6.21 6.13
CA ARG A 40 0.28 6.31 7.25
C ARG A 40 1.56 6.96 6.80
N ILE A 41 1.81 8.18 7.26
CA ILE A 41 2.97 8.96 6.84
C ILE A 41 4.16 8.56 7.72
N THR A 42 5.19 7.97 7.10
CA THR A 42 6.37 7.47 7.83
C THR A 42 7.63 7.48 6.96
N ASP A 43 8.77 7.74 7.58
CA ASP A 43 10.10 7.69 6.97
C ASP A 43 10.68 6.26 6.83
N ARG A 44 9.93 5.23 7.25
CA ARG A 44 10.31 3.81 7.07
C ARG A 44 10.33 3.38 5.61
N VAL A 45 9.45 3.96 4.79
CA VAL A 45 9.40 3.70 3.35
C VAL A 45 10.21 4.78 2.62
N PRO A 46 11.10 4.41 1.67
CA PRO A 46 11.83 5.40 0.87
C PRO A 46 10.89 6.25 0.00
N PRO A 47 11.33 7.45 -0.44
CA PRO A 47 10.61 8.22 -1.45
C PRO A 47 10.35 7.39 -2.72
N LYS A 48 9.19 7.62 -3.34
CA LYS A 48 8.64 6.92 -4.51
C LYS A 48 8.30 5.44 -4.27
N MET A 49 8.22 5.01 -3.01
CA MET A 49 7.77 3.68 -2.62
C MET A 49 6.59 3.78 -1.64
N VAL A 50 5.74 2.76 -1.67
CA VAL A 50 4.66 2.57 -0.70
C VAL A 50 4.71 1.15 -0.15
N PHE A 51 4.26 0.97 1.08
CA PHE A 51 4.05 -0.36 1.66
C PHE A 51 2.56 -0.60 1.92
N VAL A 52 2.08 -1.78 1.51
CA VAL A 52 0.69 -2.21 1.69
C VAL A 52 0.71 -3.63 2.29
N PRO A 53 0.19 -3.84 3.51
CA PRO A 53 0.15 -5.16 4.15
C PRO A 53 -0.92 -6.07 3.52
N PHE A 54 -0.71 -7.38 3.54
CA PHE A 54 -1.58 -8.36 2.88
C PHE A 54 -2.61 -9.04 3.81
N HIS A 55 -2.65 -8.68 5.09
CA HIS A 55 -3.45 -9.38 6.11
C HIS A 55 -4.96 -9.07 6.07
N PHE A 56 -5.40 -8.11 5.26
CA PHE A 56 -6.78 -7.60 5.24
C PHE A 56 -7.56 -8.20 4.07
N GLY A 57 -8.41 -9.19 4.36
CA GLY A 57 -9.13 -9.97 3.34
C GLY A 57 -10.13 -9.18 2.50
N GLU A 58 -10.73 -8.11 3.04
CA GLU A 58 -11.69 -7.27 2.30
C GLU A 58 -11.02 -6.38 1.24
N GLN A 59 -9.73 -6.07 1.41
CA GLN A 59 -8.94 -5.22 0.52
C GLN A 59 -7.55 -5.84 0.34
N PRO A 60 -7.45 -6.97 -0.40
CA PRO A 60 -6.23 -7.75 -0.42
C PRO A 60 -5.15 -7.07 -1.26
N ALA A 61 -3.98 -6.81 -0.66
CA ALA A 61 -2.80 -6.32 -1.38
C ALA A 61 -2.42 -7.21 -2.58
N ASN A 62 -2.72 -8.51 -2.53
CA ASN A 62 -2.46 -9.44 -3.62
C ASN A 62 -3.31 -9.17 -4.88
N ALA A 63 -4.41 -8.42 -4.79
CA ALA A 63 -5.09 -7.90 -5.99
C ALA A 63 -4.17 -6.95 -6.79
N LEU A 64 -3.14 -6.40 -6.14
CA LEU A 64 -2.08 -5.60 -6.74
C LEU A 64 -0.81 -6.38 -7.09
N THR A 65 -0.78 -7.72 -6.99
CA THR A 65 0.37 -8.54 -7.45
C THR A 65 0.04 -9.40 -8.68
N ALA A 66 1.07 -9.86 -9.40
CA ALA A 66 0.91 -10.71 -10.58
C ALA A 66 1.02 -12.18 -10.17
N SER A 67 0.30 -13.06 -10.86
CA SER A 67 0.44 -14.52 -10.75
C SER A 67 1.68 -15.01 -11.50
N VAL A 68 2.84 -14.45 -11.18
CA VAL A 68 4.14 -14.84 -11.74
C VAL A 68 4.97 -15.41 -10.60
N TRP A 69 5.66 -16.51 -10.87
CA TRP A 69 6.51 -17.23 -9.93
C TRP A 69 7.90 -17.42 -10.53
N ASP A 70 8.88 -17.73 -9.68
CA ASP A 70 10.22 -18.11 -10.14
C ASP A 70 10.21 -19.54 -10.69
N ILE A 71 10.73 -19.71 -11.91
CA ILE A 71 10.72 -20.99 -12.63
C ILE A 71 11.71 -22.01 -12.06
N THR A 72 12.66 -21.57 -11.22
CA THR A 72 13.72 -22.45 -10.71
C THR A 72 13.37 -23.17 -9.42
N THR A 73 12.35 -22.69 -8.69
CA THR A 73 12.00 -23.15 -7.35
C THR A 73 10.68 -23.91 -7.27
N GLU A 74 10.16 -24.42 -8.40
CA GLU A 74 9.02 -25.37 -8.39
C GLU A 74 9.45 -26.82 -8.19
#